data_AF-A0A067T1F9-F1
#
_entry.id   AF-A0A067T1F9-F1
#
_cell.length_a   1.000
_cell.length_b   1.000
_cell.length_c   1.000
_cell.angle_alpha   90.00
_cell.angle_beta   90.00
_cell.angle_gamma   90.00
#
_symmetry.space_group_name_H-M   'P 1'
#
loop_
_entity.id
_entity.type
_entity.pdbx_description
1 polymer ?
#
loop_
_entity_poly.entity_id
_entity_poly.type
_entity_poly.pdbx_seq_one_letter_code
_entity_poly.pdbx_strand_id
1 'polypeptide(L)'
;MSEIPSETPQIPKKLGGYQFYRDVLGSPKYIVAPMVDQSELAWRRLSRRYGAQLIYTPMINAKIFIDASNKTYRNANFNLICGEEGDPTTDRPLIVQFCANDPEQLLISAKVVEKHCEAVDLNLGCPQDIARRGFYGSFLQDDWDLIYKLINTLHVNLSIPVTAKFRVLPTVEKTVEYAKMLERAGAQIITCHGRVREQRGQNTGLADWDKIRAVKEAVCVPVFANGNILYQSDIEACLKATGCDGVMSAEGQLYNPALFAGIEHPLDAPDYDADEHLLRRHPRHADLALEYLDIVAGLKTTTSVSGIKGHLFKIMRPGLVRETDLREQLGKVKIDAKKVKECLSAYRVVCEEMKERMVRDEKAAEGTPLKDLITIEPITGIKMMPHWLAQPYFRPTQEQKKAYALTNAPAVTPAEAPKRLLDEPQGGDDVKKARLAPKANTSSPILLSA
;
A
#
# COMPACT_ATOMS: atom_id res chain seq x y z
N MET A 1 -28.52 -1.14 59.03
CA MET A 1 -28.57 -1.24 57.56
C MET A 1 -27.34 -0.53 57.04
N SER A 2 -26.34 -1.30 56.61
CA SER A 2 -25.09 -0.77 56.04
C SER A 2 -25.32 -0.43 54.57
N GLU A 3 -25.23 0.84 54.21
CA GLU A 3 -25.25 1.28 52.81
C GLU A 3 -23.98 0.80 52.10
N ILE A 4 -24.17 0.06 51.02
CA ILE A 4 -23.10 -0.37 50.11
C ILE A 4 -22.88 0.79 49.12
N PRO A 5 -21.64 1.31 48.95
CA PRO A 5 -21.38 2.37 47.99
C PRO A 5 -21.62 1.86 46.56
N SER A 6 -22.47 2.58 45.84
CA SER A 6 -22.71 2.43 44.41
C SER A 6 -21.45 2.84 43.62
N GLU A 7 -20.51 1.91 43.42
CA GLU A 7 -19.43 2.12 42.45
C GLU A 7 -20.02 2.18 41.03
N THR A 8 -20.07 3.40 40.48
CA THR A 8 -20.37 3.58 39.06
C THR A 8 -19.16 3.06 38.28
N PRO A 9 -19.31 2.11 37.33
CA PRO A 9 -18.17 1.60 36.58
C PRO A 9 -17.47 2.75 35.85
N GLN A 10 -16.21 3.03 36.18
CA GLN A 10 -15.42 3.99 35.41
C GLN A 10 -15.30 3.47 33.97
N ILE A 11 -15.93 4.15 33.02
CA ILE A 11 -15.76 3.85 31.60
C ILE A 11 -14.27 4.08 31.30
N PRO A 12 -13.53 3.06 30.79
CA PRO A 12 -12.12 3.21 30.48
C PRO A 12 -11.92 4.40 29.53
N LYS A 13 -11.05 5.34 29.92
CA LYS A 13 -10.77 6.53 29.13
C LYS A 13 -10.12 6.12 27.80
N LYS A 14 -10.76 6.47 26.68
CA LYS A 14 -10.22 6.34 25.33
C LYS A 14 -8.90 7.14 25.23
N LEU A 15 -7.77 6.44 25.14
CA LEU A 15 -6.46 7.09 24.96
C LEU A 15 -6.40 7.78 23.60
N GLY A 16 -5.79 8.97 23.56
CA GLY A 16 -5.71 9.81 22.38
C GLY A 16 -4.29 10.28 22.08
N GLY A 17 -4.09 10.83 20.88
CA GLY A 17 -2.85 11.40 20.40
C GLY A 17 -1.61 10.57 20.74
N TYR A 18 -0.66 11.22 21.40
CA TYR A 18 0.60 10.61 21.79
C TYR A 18 0.51 9.51 22.84
N GLN A 19 -0.51 9.52 23.71
CA GLN A 19 -0.70 8.42 24.67
C GLN A 19 -1.14 7.14 23.94
N PHE A 20 -2.09 7.25 23.01
CA PHE A 20 -2.46 6.13 22.15
C PHE A 20 -1.26 5.60 21.35
N TYR A 21 -0.51 6.50 20.71
CA TYR A 21 0.65 6.12 19.90
C TYR A 21 1.75 5.41 20.70
N ARG A 22 2.08 5.87 21.91
CA ARG A 22 3.12 5.24 22.73
C ARG A 22 2.64 4.00 23.46
N ASP A 23 1.51 4.11 24.13
CA ASP A 23 1.09 3.15 25.16
C ASP A 23 0.25 2.00 24.57
N VAL A 24 -0.41 2.23 23.43
CA VAL A 24 -1.21 1.20 22.72
C VAL A 24 -0.48 0.66 21.50
N LEU A 25 0.09 1.54 20.66
CA LEU A 25 0.75 1.11 19.43
C LEU A 25 2.25 0.77 19.61
N GLY A 26 2.88 1.17 20.72
CA GLY A 26 4.31 0.92 20.95
C GLY A 26 5.25 1.85 20.18
N SER A 27 4.81 3.06 19.84
CA SER A 27 5.57 4.07 19.08
C SER A 27 6.12 3.57 17.73
N PRO A 28 5.28 3.02 16.83
CA PRO A 28 5.75 2.46 15.57
C PRO A 28 6.36 3.56 14.68
N LYS A 29 7.51 3.26 14.09
CA LYS A 29 8.20 4.07 13.09
C LYS A 29 8.13 3.50 11.68
N TYR A 30 7.87 2.19 11.55
CA TYR A 30 7.89 1.48 10.26
C TYR A 30 6.49 0.98 9.90
N ILE A 31 5.81 1.73 9.05
CA ILE A 31 4.39 1.54 8.75
C ILE A 31 4.20 1.05 7.31
N VAL A 32 3.38 0.01 7.13
CA VAL A 32 2.94 -0.43 5.80
C VAL A 32 1.63 0.27 5.44
N ALA A 33 1.60 0.89 4.27
CA ALA A 33 0.46 1.66 3.82
C ALA A 33 -0.77 0.78 3.50
N PRO A 34 -1.98 1.35 3.62
CA PRO A 34 -3.18 0.74 3.05
C PRO A 34 -3.11 0.78 1.53
N MET A 35 -3.25 -0.38 0.88
CA MET A 35 -3.16 -0.51 -0.57
C MET A 35 -4.25 -1.46 -1.07
N VAL A 36 -5.13 -0.97 -1.95
CA VAL A 36 -6.23 -1.76 -2.51
C VAL A 36 -5.67 -3.00 -3.20
N ASP A 37 -6.18 -4.18 -2.82
CA ASP A 37 -5.74 -5.51 -3.29
C ASP A 37 -4.24 -5.81 -3.07
N GLN A 38 -3.58 -5.09 -2.17
CA GLN A 38 -2.12 -5.19 -1.98
C GLN A 38 -1.66 -5.09 -0.51
N SER A 39 -2.56 -4.88 0.45
CA SER A 39 -2.25 -4.92 1.89
C SER A 39 -3.20 -5.86 2.65
N GLU A 40 -3.60 -6.95 1.99
CA GLU A 40 -4.41 -8.02 2.56
C GLU A 40 -3.63 -8.82 3.61
N LEU A 41 -4.33 -9.67 4.38
CA LEU A 41 -3.77 -10.38 5.54
C LEU A 41 -2.45 -11.11 5.25
N ALA A 42 -2.35 -11.79 4.10
CA ALA A 42 -1.12 -12.48 3.71
C ALA A 42 0.07 -11.51 3.58
N TRP A 43 -0.15 -10.38 2.92
CA TRP A 43 0.87 -9.34 2.75
C TRP A 43 1.26 -8.69 4.09
N ARG A 44 0.28 -8.46 4.95
CA ARG A 44 0.49 -7.92 6.30
C ARG A 44 1.35 -8.85 7.14
N ARG A 45 1.08 -10.15 7.13
CA ARG A 45 1.91 -11.16 7.81
C ARG A 45 3.32 -11.23 7.25
N LEU A 46 3.49 -11.20 5.93
CA LEU A 46 4.81 -11.14 5.30
C LEU A 46 5.56 -9.89 5.77
N SER A 47 4.95 -8.71 5.65
CA SER A 47 5.60 -7.44 6.01
C SER A 47 6.04 -7.39 7.48
N ARG A 48 5.28 -8.01 8.40
CA ARG A 48 5.65 -8.10 9.81
C ARG A 48 6.90 -8.95 10.06
N ARG A 49 7.05 -10.07 9.33
CA ARG A 49 8.27 -10.90 9.41
C ARG A 49 9.53 -10.12 9.03
N TYR A 50 9.34 -9.05 8.27
CA TYR A 50 10.39 -8.18 7.76
C TYR A 50 10.39 -6.77 8.41
N GLY A 51 9.92 -6.66 9.65
CA GLY A 51 10.14 -5.47 10.48
C GLY A 51 9.03 -4.40 10.43
N ALA A 52 7.91 -4.64 9.74
CA ALA A 52 6.75 -3.76 9.84
C ALA A 52 6.15 -3.77 11.26
N GLN A 53 6.02 -2.59 11.86
CA GLN A 53 5.54 -2.42 13.24
C GLN A 53 4.04 -2.15 13.28
N LEU A 54 3.55 -1.34 12.34
CA LEU A 54 2.13 -1.01 12.19
C LEU A 54 1.69 -1.27 10.74
N ILE A 55 0.50 -1.82 10.58
CA ILE A 55 -0.05 -2.20 9.28
C ILE A 55 -1.49 -1.72 9.15
N TYR A 56 -1.91 -1.56 7.89
CA TYR A 56 -3.25 -1.14 7.55
C TYR A 56 -3.92 -2.19 6.64
N THR A 57 -5.23 -2.35 6.79
CA THR A 57 -6.03 -3.12 5.81
C THR A 57 -5.99 -2.46 4.43
N PRO A 58 -6.42 -3.15 3.37
CA PRO A 58 -6.82 -2.46 2.15
C PRO A 58 -7.93 -1.44 2.45
N MET A 59 -8.12 -0.46 1.57
CA MET A 59 -9.20 0.52 1.69
C MET A 59 -10.56 -0.17 1.51
N ILE A 60 -11.38 -0.21 2.56
CA ILE A 60 -12.71 -0.81 2.57
C ILE A 60 -13.77 0.24 2.23
N ASN A 61 -14.69 -0.04 1.31
CA ASN A 61 -15.80 0.86 1.03
C ASN A 61 -16.91 0.69 2.07
N ALA A 62 -17.11 1.68 2.94
CA ALA A 62 -18.09 1.61 4.02
C ALA A 62 -19.52 1.37 3.51
N LYS A 63 -19.93 2.08 2.44
CA LYS A 63 -21.27 1.94 1.84
C LYS A 63 -21.57 0.52 1.36
N ILE A 64 -20.56 -0.24 0.94
CA ILE A 64 -20.74 -1.64 0.53
C ILE A 64 -20.59 -2.59 1.72
N PHE A 65 -19.69 -2.27 2.65
CA PHE A 65 -19.39 -3.09 3.83
C PHE A 65 -20.51 -3.12 4.88
N ILE A 66 -21.31 -2.04 4.94
CA ILE A 66 -22.44 -1.90 5.87
C ILE A 66 -23.48 -3.03 5.73
N ASP A 67 -23.70 -3.52 4.50
CA ASP A 67 -24.71 -4.53 4.21
C ASP A 67 -24.25 -5.90 4.70
N ALA A 68 -24.79 -6.34 5.85
CA ALA A 68 -24.51 -7.64 6.44
C ALA A 68 -24.95 -8.82 5.56
N SER A 69 -25.87 -8.60 4.61
CA SER A 69 -26.27 -9.64 3.64
C SER A 69 -25.21 -9.85 2.55
N ASN A 70 -24.37 -8.84 2.28
CA ASN A 70 -23.27 -8.89 1.32
C ASN A 70 -22.03 -9.59 1.92
N LYS A 71 -22.21 -10.86 2.29
CA LYS A 71 -21.17 -11.70 2.89
C LYS A 71 -19.93 -11.82 2.00
N THR A 72 -20.10 -11.86 0.69
CA THR A 72 -18.99 -11.94 -0.26
C THR A 72 -18.07 -10.73 -0.16
N TYR A 73 -18.62 -9.51 -0.16
CA TYR A 73 -17.80 -8.30 -0.04
C TYR A 73 -17.15 -8.20 1.34
N ARG A 74 -17.91 -8.46 2.41
CA ARG A 74 -17.36 -8.40 3.78
C ARG A 74 -16.23 -9.41 3.97
N ASN A 75 -16.43 -10.66 3.59
CA ASN A 75 -15.41 -11.70 3.74
C ASN A 75 -14.19 -11.47 2.85
N ALA A 76 -14.34 -10.79 1.70
CA ALA A 76 -13.21 -10.45 0.84
C ALA A 76 -12.38 -9.26 1.36
N ASN A 77 -12.95 -8.38 2.18
CA ASN A 77 -12.27 -7.16 2.65
C ASN A 77 -11.90 -7.21 4.15
N PHE A 78 -12.65 -7.97 4.96
CA PHE A 78 -12.37 -8.21 6.38
C PHE A 78 -13.14 -9.46 6.86
N ASN A 79 -12.50 -10.64 6.76
CA ASN A 79 -13.09 -11.93 7.10
C ASN A 79 -13.10 -12.21 8.61
N LEU A 80 -14.22 -11.88 9.27
CA LEU A 80 -14.43 -12.18 10.69
C LEU A 80 -14.70 -13.68 10.97
N ILE A 81 -15.12 -14.46 9.97
CA ILE A 81 -15.54 -15.87 10.17
C ILE A 81 -14.32 -16.76 10.43
N CYS A 82 -13.24 -16.52 9.71
CA CYS A 82 -11.99 -17.29 9.85
C CYS A 82 -11.22 -16.95 11.13
N GLY A 83 -11.48 -15.77 11.71
CA GLY A 83 -10.86 -15.30 12.95
C GLY A 83 -9.41 -14.85 12.83
N GLU A 84 -8.86 -14.74 11.61
CA GLU A 84 -7.46 -14.36 11.39
C GLU A 84 -7.27 -12.86 11.14
N GLU A 85 -8.28 -12.19 10.58
CA GLU A 85 -8.29 -10.73 10.39
C GLU A 85 -8.46 -10.01 11.73
N GLY A 86 -7.50 -9.16 12.09
CA GLY A 86 -7.50 -8.50 13.40
C GLY A 86 -7.19 -9.42 14.58
N ASP A 87 -6.57 -10.57 14.32
CA ASP A 87 -6.10 -11.47 15.38
C ASP A 87 -5.02 -10.77 16.25
N PRO A 88 -5.17 -10.74 17.58
CA PRO A 88 -4.24 -10.07 18.49
C PRO A 88 -2.79 -10.57 18.42
N THR A 89 -2.57 -11.81 17.98
CA THR A 89 -1.24 -12.44 18.00
C THR A 89 -0.52 -12.38 16.66
N THR A 90 -1.27 -12.36 15.55
CA THR A 90 -0.70 -12.49 14.20
C THR A 90 -0.96 -11.30 13.28
N ASP A 91 -1.90 -10.42 13.59
CA ASP A 91 -2.29 -9.30 12.70
C ASP A 91 -2.30 -7.93 13.40
N ARG A 92 -2.34 -7.86 14.73
CA ARG A 92 -2.32 -6.59 15.48
C ARG A 92 -0.91 -6.20 15.96
N PRO A 93 -0.59 -4.89 16.12
CA PRO A 93 -1.48 -3.73 15.98
C PRO A 93 -1.89 -3.42 14.53
N LEU A 94 -3.18 -3.25 14.29
CA LEU A 94 -3.81 -3.06 12.99
C LEU A 94 -4.68 -1.81 12.98
N ILE A 95 -4.64 -1.07 11.87
CA ILE A 95 -5.59 0.01 11.59
C ILE A 95 -6.46 -0.36 10.39
N VAL A 96 -7.78 -0.30 10.56
CA VAL A 96 -8.72 -0.61 9.47
C VAL A 96 -9.10 0.67 8.75
N GLN A 97 -8.78 0.74 7.46
CA GLN A 97 -9.06 1.93 6.65
C GLN A 97 -10.38 1.83 5.88
N PHE A 98 -11.22 2.85 6.01
CA PHE A 98 -12.43 3.00 5.20
C PHE A 98 -12.32 4.16 4.20
N CYS A 99 -13.06 4.04 3.10
CA CYS A 99 -13.53 5.18 2.33
C CYS A 99 -15.06 5.32 2.47
N ALA A 100 -15.53 6.56 2.61
CA ALA A 100 -16.93 6.91 2.79
C ALA A 100 -17.18 8.37 2.45
N ASN A 101 -18.45 8.75 2.32
CA ASN A 101 -18.92 10.13 2.18
C ASN A 101 -20.24 10.36 2.93
N ASP A 102 -20.59 9.43 3.82
CA ASP A 102 -21.77 9.49 4.69
C ASP A 102 -21.34 9.09 6.11
N PRO A 103 -21.45 9.99 7.11
CA PRO A 103 -21.00 9.73 8.48
C PRO A 103 -21.70 8.57 9.18
N GLU A 104 -23.00 8.36 8.92
CA GLU A 104 -23.77 7.30 9.57
C GLU A 104 -23.38 5.94 9.00
N GLN A 105 -23.28 5.82 7.68
CA GLN A 105 -22.86 4.58 7.01
C GLN A 105 -21.42 4.20 7.39
N LEU A 106 -20.55 5.20 7.51
CA LEU A 106 -19.19 5.01 7.98
C LEU A 106 -19.16 4.48 9.41
N LEU A 107 -19.95 5.07 10.32
CA LEU A 107 -20.01 4.63 11.72
C LEU A 107 -20.52 3.18 11.86
N ILE A 108 -21.59 2.82 11.15
CA ILE A 108 -22.15 1.45 11.20
C ILE A 108 -21.10 0.45 10.71
N SER A 109 -20.38 0.78 9.64
CA SER A 109 -19.29 -0.07 9.11
C SER A 109 -18.11 -0.16 10.08
N ALA A 110 -17.74 0.94 10.72
CA ALA A 110 -16.65 0.98 11.69
C ALA A 110 -16.96 0.16 12.96
N LYS A 111 -18.22 0.18 13.43
CA LYS A 111 -18.66 -0.61 14.58
C LYS A 111 -18.51 -2.12 14.40
N VAL A 112 -18.52 -2.59 13.16
CA VAL A 112 -18.28 -4.01 12.85
C VAL A 112 -16.84 -4.44 13.16
N VAL A 113 -15.86 -3.56 12.93
CA VAL A 113 -14.42 -3.88 13.07
C VAL A 113 -13.81 -3.35 14.36
N GLU A 114 -14.56 -2.57 15.14
CA GLU A 114 -14.11 -1.86 16.36
C GLU A 114 -13.37 -2.76 17.37
N LYS A 115 -13.74 -4.03 17.49
CA LYS A 115 -13.10 -4.97 18.43
C LYS A 115 -11.86 -5.68 17.87
N HIS A 116 -11.57 -5.47 16.59
CA HIS A 116 -10.58 -6.21 15.80
C HIS A 116 -9.40 -5.33 15.36
N CYS A 117 -9.33 -4.08 15.82
CA CYS A 117 -8.26 -3.15 15.47
C CYS A 117 -8.03 -2.11 16.58
N GLU A 118 -6.87 -1.45 16.53
CA GLU A 118 -6.47 -0.40 17.46
C GLU A 118 -7.07 0.97 17.08
N ALA A 119 -7.35 1.18 15.79
CA ALA A 119 -7.99 2.38 15.29
C ALA A 119 -8.70 2.15 13.95
N VAL A 120 -9.62 3.05 13.63
CA VAL A 120 -10.21 3.19 12.28
C VAL A 120 -9.56 4.38 11.57
N ASP A 121 -9.21 4.22 10.29
CA ASP A 121 -8.66 5.30 9.46
C ASP A 121 -9.64 5.75 8.38
N LEU A 122 -9.72 7.06 8.14
CA LEU A 122 -10.43 7.62 7.00
C LEU A 122 -9.47 7.90 5.84
N ASN A 123 -9.72 7.26 4.69
CA ASN A 123 -8.98 7.54 3.47
C ASN A 123 -9.42 8.87 2.84
N LEU A 124 -8.50 9.84 2.83
CA LEU A 124 -8.61 11.13 2.15
C LEU A 124 -7.53 11.30 1.08
N GLY A 125 -6.86 10.21 0.69
CA GLY A 125 -5.66 10.25 -0.14
C GLY A 125 -5.77 9.53 -1.48
N CYS A 126 -6.74 8.62 -1.66
CA CYS A 126 -6.88 7.85 -2.91
C CYS A 126 -7.28 8.79 -4.06
N PRO A 127 -6.48 8.88 -5.14
CA PRO A 127 -6.80 9.74 -6.26
C PRO A 127 -7.41 8.97 -7.44
N GLN A 128 -7.72 7.68 -7.29
CA GLN A 128 -8.16 6.82 -8.40
C GLN A 128 -9.56 7.20 -8.91
N ASP A 129 -9.85 6.87 -10.17
CA ASP A 129 -11.14 7.24 -10.79
C ASP A 129 -12.34 6.59 -10.12
N ILE A 130 -12.16 5.44 -9.46
CA ILE A 130 -13.22 4.83 -8.67
C ILE A 130 -13.57 5.67 -7.43
N ALA A 131 -12.59 6.36 -6.84
CA ALA A 131 -12.78 7.31 -5.77
C ALA A 131 -13.46 8.60 -6.26
N ARG A 132 -13.10 9.06 -7.47
CA ARG A 132 -13.79 10.18 -8.14
C ARG A 132 -15.28 9.89 -8.32
N ARG A 133 -15.61 8.75 -8.93
CA ARG A 133 -17.01 8.36 -9.20
C ARG A 133 -17.80 8.12 -7.92
N GLY A 134 -17.17 7.61 -6.88
CA GLY A 134 -17.81 7.37 -5.58
C GLY A 134 -17.81 8.57 -4.65
N PHE A 135 -17.19 9.68 -5.04
CA PHE A 135 -17.00 10.89 -4.22
C PHE A 135 -16.42 10.57 -2.83
N TYR A 136 -15.26 9.93 -2.80
CA TYR A 136 -14.49 9.65 -1.57
C TYR A 136 -12.98 9.81 -1.84
N GLY A 137 -12.13 9.58 -0.83
CA GLY A 137 -10.68 9.71 -0.97
C GLY A 137 -10.28 11.17 -1.15
N SER A 138 -9.30 11.45 -2.01
CA SER A 138 -8.81 12.82 -2.26
C SER A 138 -9.82 13.73 -2.97
N PHE A 139 -10.98 13.21 -3.40
CA PHE A 139 -12.06 14.02 -3.96
C PHE A 139 -12.95 14.66 -2.88
N LEU A 140 -12.78 14.28 -1.62
CA LEU A 140 -13.41 14.97 -0.48
C LEU A 140 -12.61 16.21 -0.03
N GLN A 141 -11.35 16.37 -0.47
CA GLN A 141 -10.46 17.42 0.04
C GLN A 141 -11.00 18.86 -0.15
N ASP A 142 -12.01 19.01 -1.00
CA ASP A 142 -12.67 20.27 -1.32
C ASP A 142 -13.92 20.53 -0.43
N ASP A 143 -14.39 19.54 0.34
CA ASP A 143 -15.55 19.60 1.25
C ASP A 143 -15.13 19.30 2.70
N TRP A 144 -14.59 20.33 3.37
CA TRP A 144 -14.01 20.20 4.71
C TRP A 144 -15.07 19.94 5.79
N ASP A 145 -16.29 20.44 5.61
CA ASP A 145 -17.40 20.22 6.55
C ASP A 145 -17.82 18.76 6.56
N LEU A 146 -17.91 18.11 5.38
CA LEU A 146 -18.18 16.68 5.30
C LEU A 146 -17.06 15.87 5.94
N ILE A 147 -15.79 16.19 5.68
CA ILE A 147 -14.66 15.50 6.30
C ILE A 147 -14.69 15.62 7.83
N TYR A 148 -14.95 16.83 8.34
CA TYR A 148 -15.09 17.05 9.77
C TYR A 148 -16.19 16.16 10.34
N LYS A 149 -17.37 16.11 9.71
CA LYS A 149 -18.48 15.26 10.14
C LYS A 149 -18.11 13.77 10.11
N LEU A 150 -17.43 13.28 9.08
CA LEU A 150 -16.99 11.89 8.96
C LEU A 150 -16.06 11.50 10.11
N ILE A 151 -15.02 12.29 10.38
CA ILE A 151 -14.04 12.00 11.44
C ILE A 151 -14.67 12.18 12.82
N ASN A 152 -15.39 13.28 13.04
CA ASN A 152 -15.97 13.58 14.35
C ASN A 152 -17.03 12.56 14.75
N THR A 153 -17.89 12.13 13.83
CA THR A 153 -18.88 11.07 14.11
C THR A 153 -18.22 9.77 14.56
N LEU A 154 -17.11 9.37 13.95
CA LEU A 154 -16.35 8.21 14.42
C LEU A 154 -15.66 8.48 15.76
N HIS A 155 -15.05 9.67 15.93
CA HIS A 155 -14.29 10.02 17.12
C HIS A 155 -15.16 9.97 18.38
N VAL A 156 -16.38 10.50 18.32
CA VAL A 156 -17.29 10.57 19.47
C VAL A 156 -18.00 9.25 19.76
N ASN A 157 -18.22 8.40 18.74
CA ASN A 157 -19.04 7.19 18.90
C ASN A 157 -18.24 5.88 18.99
N LEU A 158 -16.97 5.85 18.58
CA LEU A 158 -16.12 4.66 18.72
C LEU A 158 -15.38 4.65 20.06
N SER A 159 -15.21 3.47 20.67
CA SER A 159 -14.35 3.27 21.85
C SER A 159 -12.85 3.31 21.51
N ILE A 160 -12.49 3.10 20.23
CA ILE A 160 -11.11 3.17 19.71
C ILE A 160 -10.84 4.48 18.95
N PRO A 161 -9.58 4.95 18.90
CA PRO A 161 -9.20 6.14 18.14
C PRO A 161 -9.54 6.11 16.64
N VAL A 162 -9.61 7.31 16.08
CA VAL A 162 -9.77 7.53 14.64
C VAL A 162 -8.50 8.17 14.11
N THR A 163 -8.07 7.76 12.93
CA THR A 163 -6.90 8.29 12.24
C THR A 163 -7.29 8.77 10.84
N ALA A 164 -6.46 9.57 10.19
CA ALA A 164 -6.75 10.02 8.83
C ALA A 164 -5.48 10.01 7.98
N LYS A 165 -5.61 9.51 6.74
CA LYS A 165 -4.55 9.55 5.74
C LYS A 165 -4.93 10.45 4.58
N PHE A 166 -4.15 11.51 4.35
CA PHE A 166 -4.44 12.52 3.33
C PHE A 166 -3.24 12.82 2.41
N ARG A 167 -3.46 13.70 1.42
CA ARG A 167 -2.45 14.22 0.50
C ARG A 167 -2.23 15.70 0.74
N VAL A 168 -1.01 16.19 0.56
CA VAL A 168 -0.73 17.63 0.62
C VAL A 168 -1.55 18.40 -0.40
N LEU A 169 -1.84 19.66 -0.08
CA LEU A 169 -2.55 20.60 -0.96
C LEU A 169 -1.53 21.48 -1.73
N PRO A 170 -1.98 22.31 -2.69
CA PRO A 170 -1.07 23.08 -3.54
C PRO A 170 -0.07 23.95 -2.77
N THR A 171 -0.47 24.55 -1.64
CA THR A 171 0.40 25.39 -0.80
C THR A 171 0.64 24.78 0.58
N VAL A 172 1.70 25.22 1.26
CA VAL A 172 2.03 24.80 2.63
C VAL A 172 0.92 25.20 3.59
N GLU A 173 0.44 26.44 3.49
CA GLU A 173 -0.57 27.04 4.38
C GLU A 173 -1.87 26.23 4.34
N LYS A 174 -2.40 25.96 3.14
CA LYS A 174 -3.62 25.15 2.98
C LYS A 174 -3.41 23.74 3.50
N THR A 175 -2.24 23.16 3.29
CA THR A 175 -1.92 21.81 3.79
C THR A 175 -1.95 21.77 5.32
N VAL A 176 -1.37 22.78 5.97
CA VAL A 176 -1.36 22.92 7.44
C VAL A 176 -2.76 23.19 7.98
N GLU A 177 -3.53 24.09 7.38
CA GLU A 177 -4.92 24.36 7.77
C GLU A 177 -5.79 23.11 7.68
N TYR A 178 -5.62 22.34 6.60
CA TYR A 178 -6.32 21.09 6.40
C TYR A 178 -5.95 20.06 7.48
N ALA A 179 -4.66 19.87 7.78
CA ALA A 179 -4.21 18.98 8.85
C ALA A 179 -4.76 19.38 10.24
N LYS A 180 -4.75 20.68 10.56
CA LYS A 180 -5.37 21.20 11.80
C LYS A 180 -6.88 20.96 11.84
N MET A 181 -7.57 20.99 10.69
CA MET A 181 -8.99 20.65 10.63
C MET A 181 -9.21 19.17 10.93
N LEU A 182 -8.39 18.25 10.38
CA LEU A 182 -8.47 16.82 10.68
C LEU A 182 -8.25 16.54 12.18
N GLU A 183 -7.26 17.22 12.79
CA GLU A 183 -6.99 17.14 14.23
C GLU A 183 -8.20 17.63 15.06
N ARG A 184 -8.74 18.81 14.75
CA ARG A 184 -9.93 19.36 15.44
C ARG A 184 -11.16 18.46 15.28
N ALA A 185 -11.29 17.76 14.15
CA ALA A 185 -12.36 16.79 13.94
C ALA A 185 -12.19 15.51 14.78
N GLY A 186 -11.04 15.30 15.42
CA GLY A 186 -10.79 14.19 16.33
C GLY A 186 -9.86 13.10 15.80
N ALA A 187 -9.15 13.33 14.68
CA ALA A 187 -8.10 12.42 14.24
C ALA A 187 -6.94 12.41 15.25
N GLN A 188 -6.55 11.22 15.71
CA GLN A 188 -5.55 11.01 16.77
C GLN A 188 -4.17 10.66 16.22
N ILE A 189 -4.07 10.31 14.93
CA ILE A 189 -2.83 10.20 14.15
C ILE A 189 -3.16 10.68 12.74
N ILE A 190 -2.26 11.45 12.13
CA ILE A 190 -2.41 11.93 10.76
C ILE A 190 -1.29 11.36 9.89
N THR A 191 -1.63 10.72 8.77
CA THR A 191 -0.64 10.31 7.77
C THR A 191 -0.66 11.28 6.59
N CYS A 192 0.45 11.96 6.35
CA CYS A 192 0.59 12.96 5.29
C CYS A 192 1.38 12.39 4.10
N HIS A 193 0.72 12.22 2.96
CA HIS A 193 1.39 11.88 1.70
C HIS A 193 1.83 13.16 0.98
N GLY A 194 3.14 13.32 0.77
CA GLY A 194 3.76 14.54 0.25
C GLY A 194 3.45 14.87 -1.22
N ARG A 195 2.46 14.22 -1.84
CA ARG A 195 2.06 14.50 -3.23
C ARG A 195 0.62 14.97 -3.29
N VAL A 196 0.34 15.95 -4.14
CA VAL A 196 -1.03 16.41 -4.44
C VAL A 196 -1.83 15.33 -5.16
N ARG A 197 -3.16 15.50 -5.26
CA ARG A 197 -4.07 14.55 -5.91
C ARG A 197 -3.69 14.25 -7.36
N GLU A 198 -3.26 15.27 -8.09
CA GLU A 198 -2.91 15.23 -9.52
C GLU A 198 -1.60 14.48 -9.78
N GLN A 199 -0.73 14.38 -8.76
CA GLN A 199 0.50 13.59 -8.80
C GLN A 199 0.22 12.09 -8.64
N ARG A 200 -0.23 11.48 -9.74
CA ARG A 200 -0.56 10.05 -9.87
C ARG A 200 -0.09 9.49 -11.22
N GLY A 201 0.11 8.17 -11.28
CA GLY A 201 0.45 7.47 -12.53
C GLY A 201 1.76 7.97 -13.13
N GLN A 202 1.75 8.44 -14.39
CA GLN A 202 2.93 8.97 -15.05
C GLN A 202 3.40 10.33 -14.48
N ASN A 203 2.53 11.03 -13.74
CA ASN A 203 2.79 12.34 -13.15
C ASN A 203 3.14 12.25 -11.66
N THR A 204 3.59 11.09 -11.18
CA THR A 204 3.80 10.82 -9.75
C THR A 204 4.80 11.79 -9.11
N GLY A 205 5.92 12.07 -9.77
CA GLY A 205 6.95 12.99 -9.26
C GLY A 205 7.47 12.65 -7.85
N LEU A 206 8.18 13.59 -7.24
CA LEU A 206 8.66 13.47 -5.86
C LEU A 206 7.59 13.94 -4.85
N ALA A 207 7.55 13.29 -3.70
CA ALA A 207 6.87 13.79 -2.51
C ALA A 207 7.62 14.99 -1.90
N ASP A 208 6.86 16.01 -1.51
CA ASP A 208 7.29 17.23 -0.86
C ASP A 208 7.38 17.00 0.66
N TRP A 209 8.60 16.78 1.15
CA TRP A 209 8.86 16.58 2.58
C TRP A 209 8.81 17.89 3.38
N ASP A 210 8.96 19.05 2.75
CA ASP A 210 8.86 20.35 3.44
C ASP A 210 7.40 20.62 3.86
N LYS A 211 6.43 20.30 3.00
CA LYS A 211 5.01 20.33 3.38
C LYS A 211 4.68 19.35 4.50
N ILE A 212 5.29 18.16 4.50
CA ILE A 212 5.11 17.19 5.59
C ILE A 212 5.70 17.73 6.90
N ARG A 213 6.90 18.32 6.87
CA ARG A 213 7.52 18.98 8.03
C ARG A 213 6.61 20.07 8.60
N ALA A 214 6.09 20.94 7.74
CA ALA A 214 5.19 22.01 8.17
C ALA A 214 3.91 21.48 8.84
N VAL A 215 3.36 20.37 8.36
CA VAL A 215 2.25 19.69 9.05
C VAL A 215 2.68 19.19 10.42
N LYS A 216 3.83 18.51 10.49
CA LYS A 216 4.35 17.94 11.73
C LYS A 216 4.60 18.99 12.83
N GLU A 217 5.10 20.15 12.45
CA GLU A 217 5.34 21.29 13.36
C GLU A 217 4.03 21.96 13.83
N ALA A 218 2.93 21.79 13.10
CA ALA A 218 1.71 22.55 13.30
C ALA A 218 0.58 21.83 14.03
N VAL A 219 0.64 20.50 14.16
CA VAL A 219 -0.36 19.67 14.88
C VAL A 219 0.25 19.06 16.14
N CYS A 220 -0.59 18.71 17.11
CA CYS A 220 -0.18 18.12 18.39
C CYS A 220 -0.33 16.59 18.45
N VAL A 221 -0.90 15.98 17.41
CA VAL A 221 -0.99 14.52 17.24
C VAL A 221 0.23 13.95 16.50
N PRO A 222 0.53 12.65 16.67
CA PRO A 222 1.54 11.97 15.87
C PRO A 222 1.27 12.09 14.36
N VAL A 223 2.35 12.26 13.58
CA VAL A 223 2.31 12.36 12.13
C VAL A 223 3.20 11.29 11.50
N PHE A 224 2.64 10.56 10.53
CA PHE A 224 3.39 9.64 9.68
C PHE A 224 3.68 10.27 8.31
N ALA A 225 4.95 10.32 7.93
CA ALA A 225 5.38 10.76 6.60
C ALA A 225 5.16 9.65 5.58
N ASN A 226 4.59 9.98 4.41
CA ASN A 226 4.40 9.01 3.33
C ASN A 226 4.87 9.60 1.99
N GLY A 227 5.59 8.77 1.22
CA GLY A 227 6.08 9.10 -0.12
C GLY A 227 7.61 9.14 -0.20
N ASN A 228 8.16 8.62 -1.31
CA ASN A 228 9.59 8.51 -1.59
C ASN A 228 10.40 7.63 -0.60
N ILE A 229 9.81 6.56 -0.06
CA ILE A 229 10.54 5.60 0.78
C ILE A 229 10.78 4.32 -0.03
N LEU A 230 11.97 4.19 -0.63
CA LEU A 230 12.37 3.10 -1.51
C LEU A 230 13.50 2.25 -0.92
N TYR A 231 14.40 2.88 -0.17
CA TYR A 231 15.51 2.26 0.53
C TYR A 231 15.43 2.55 2.03
N GLN A 232 16.19 1.78 2.82
CA GLN A 232 16.34 2.05 4.25
C GLN A 232 16.96 3.41 4.54
N SER A 233 17.90 3.88 3.71
CA SER A 233 18.47 5.22 3.83
C SER A 233 17.41 6.33 3.73
N ASP A 234 16.34 6.08 2.96
CA ASP A 234 15.26 7.06 2.81
C ASP A 234 14.44 7.21 4.09
N ILE A 235 14.39 6.16 4.93
CA ILE A 235 13.67 6.17 6.21
C ILE A 235 14.30 7.20 7.14
N GLU A 236 15.61 7.09 7.37
CA GLU A 236 16.34 8.01 8.25
C GLU A 236 16.34 9.43 7.66
N ALA A 237 16.58 9.57 6.37
CA ALA A 237 16.55 10.86 5.69
C ALA A 237 15.18 11.55 5.82
N CYS A 238 14.08 10.80 5.65
CA CYS A 238 12.72 11.31 5.78
C CYS A 238 12.41 11.72 7.22
N LEU A 239 12.71 10.87 8.21
CA LEU A 239 12.49 11.19 9.62
C LEU A 239 13.28 12.44 10.05
N LYS A 240 14.54 12.54 9.63
CA LYS A 240 15.39 13.71 9.90
C LYS A 240 14.85 14.98 9.24
N ALA A 241 14.42 14.90 7.98
CA ALA A 241 13.95 16.06 7.22
C ALA A 241 12.57 16.55 7.66
N THR A 242 11.72 15.66 8.16
CA THR A 242 10.31 15.96 8.48
C THR A 242 10.02 16.09 9.97
N GLY A 243 10.84 15.50 10.84
CA GLY A 243 10.54 15.37 12.27
C GLY A 243 9.34 14.46 12.58
N CYS A 244 8.83 13.71 11.60
CA CYS A 244 7.66 12.85 11.77
C CYS A 244 7.93 11.69 12.73
N ASP A 245 6.86 11.17 13.34
CA ASP A 245 6.93 10.11 14.35
C ASP A 245 7.15 8.72 13.71
N GLY A 246 6.86 8.59 12.42
CA GLY A 246 7.11 7.38 11.65
C GLY A 246 7.05 7.60 10.14
N VAL A 247 7.51 6.61 9.38
CA VAL A 247 7.40 6.58 7.92
C VAL A 247 6.45 5.47 7.49
N MET A 248 5.62 5.81 6.52
CA MET A 248 4.75 4.86 5.85
C MET A 248 5.27 4.60 4.43
N SER A 249 5.50 3.35 4.08
CA SER A 249 5.85 2.94 2.71
C SER A 249 4.69 2.17 2.05
N ALA A 250 4.49 2.43 0.75
CA ALA A 250 3.45 1.83 -0.07
C ALA A 250 4.07 1.02 -1.21
N GLU A 251 4.25 1.63 -2.40
CA GLU A 251 4.79 0.93 -3.55
C GLU A 251 6.18 0.33 -3.31
N GLY A 252 7.08 1.04 -2.60
CA GLY A 252 8.41 0.53 -2.27
C GLY A 252 8.37 -0.80 -1.51
N GLN A 253 7.45 -0.93 -0.55
CA GLN A 253 7.20 -2.17 0.19
C GLN A 253 6.79 -3.34 -0.72
N LEU A 254 6.00 -3.09 -1.78
CA LEU A 254 5.55 -4.15 -2.70
C LEU A 254 6.68 -4.72 -3.57
N TYR A 255 7.74 -3.95 -3.79
CA TYR A 255 8.93 -4.40 -4.53
C TYR A 255 9.99 -5.02 -3.60
N ASN A 256 10.05 -4.55 -2.35
CA ASN A 256 10.91 -5.12 -1.33
C ASN A 256 10.19 -5.19 0.03
N PRO A 257 9.56 -6.34 0.35
CA PRO A 257 8.98 -6.60 1.66
C PRO A 257 9.97 -6.42 2.83
N ALA A 258 11.26 -6.63 2.55
CA ALA A 258 12.37 -6.49 3.49
C ALA A 258 12.83 -5.05 3.73
N LEU A 259 12.09 -4.04 3.22
CA LEU A 259 12.45 -2.64 3.39
C LEU A 259 12.66 -2.24 4.86
N PHE A 260 11.99 -2.88 5.82
CA PHE A 260 12.12 -2.58 7.25
C PHE A 260 13.01 -3.57 8.02
N ALA A 261 13.64 -4.53 7.35
CA ALA A 261 14.41 -5.59 8.01
C ALA A 261 15.82 -5.14 8.41
N GLY A 262 16.24 -5.43 9.66
CA GLY A 262 17.61 -5.19 10.10
C GLY A 262 18.02 -3.72 10.21
N ILE A 263 17.05 -2.83 10.48
CA ILE A 263 17.31 -1.39 10.71
C ILE A 263 18.09 -1.18 12.02
N GLU A 264 17.90 -2.05 13.02
CA GLU A 264 18.61 -2.00 14.30
C GLU A 264 20.14 -2.24 14.22
N HIS A 265 20.66 -2.63 13.05
CA HIS A 265 22.07 -2.91 12.84
C HIS A 265 22.72 -1.83 11.95
N PRO A 266 23.56 -0.94 12.51
CA PRO A 266 24.26 0.10 11.77
C PRO A 266 25.24 -0.48 10.74
N LEU A 267 25.44 0.24 9.63
CA LEU A 267 26.38 -0.15 8.57
C LEU A 267 27.86 -0.14 9.02
N ASP A 268 28.17 0.46 10.17
CA ASP A 268 29.54 0.68 10.65
C ASP A 268 29.90 -0.24 11.84
N ALA A 269 29.20 -1.37 12.02
CA ALA A 269 29.48 -2.31 13.11
C ALA A 269 30.89 -2.96 12.97
N PRO A 270 31.58 -3.30 14.08
CA PRO A 270 32.94 -3.86 14.02
C PRO A 270 33.03 -5.23 13.29
N ASP A 271 31.97 -6.04 13.36
CA ASP A 271 31.85 -7.36 12.71
C ASP A 271 31.02 -7.30 11.40
N TYR A 272 31.14 -6.20 10.66
CA TYR A 272 30.30 -5.89 9.50
C TYR A 272 30.64 -6.75 8.27
N ASP A 273 29.88 -7.82 8.06
CA ASP A 273 29.75 -8.45 6.75
C ASP A 273 28.75 -7.66 5.90
N ALA A 274 29.28 -6.86 4.97
CA ALA A 274 28.50 -6.02 4.07
C ALA A 274 27.50 -6.82 3.22
N ASP A 275 27.84 -8.05 2.85
CA ASP A 275 27.02 -8.88 1.97
C ASP A 275 25.90 -9.54 2.76
N GLU A 276 26.17 -10.04 3.96
CA GLU A 276 25.13 -10.52 4.88
C GLU A 276 24.12 -9.41 5.17
N HIS A 277 24.61 -8.19 5.39
CA HIS A 277 23.78 -7.04 5.65
C HIS A 277 22.91 -6.64 4.47
N LEU A 278 23.47 -6.65 3.26
CA LEU A 278 22.74 -6.42 2.02
C LEU A 278 21.67 -7.50 1.82
N LEU A 279 21.98 -8.77 2.02
CA LEU A 279 21.03 -9.88 1.87
C LEU A 279 19.88 -9.81 2.89
N ARG A 280 20.12 -9.30 4.10
CA ARG A 280 19.05 -9.06 5.08
C ARG A 280 18.06 -7.99 4.61
N ARG A 281 18.57 -6.92 3.98
CA ARG A 281 17.78 -5.76 3.52
C ARG A 281 17.18 -5.95 2.12
N HIS A 282 17.82 -6.80 1.33
CA HIS A 282 17.46 -7.14 -0.04
C HIS A 282 17.52 -8.67 -0.23
N PRO A 283 16.64 -9.45 0.43
CA PRO A 283 16.62 -10.90 0.28
C PRO A 283 16.38 -11.31 -1.17
N ARG A 284 16.70 -12.55 -1.47
CA ARG A 284 16.40 -13.17 -2.76
C ARG A 284 14.91 -13.07 -3.04
N HIS A 285 14.56 -12.47 -4.17
CA HIS A 285 13.15 -12.15 -4.43
C HIS A 285 12.29 -13.40 -4.65
N ALA A 286 12.84 -14.50 -5.18
CA ALA A 286 12.10 -15.75 -5.30
C ALA A 286 11.80 -16.39 -3.93
N ASP A 287 12.71 -16.27 -2.96
CA ASP A 287 12.47 -16.75 -1.59
C ASP A 287 11.33 -15.97 -0.93
N LEU A 288 11.31 -14.64 -1.08
CA LEU A 288 10.19 -13.81 -0.62
C LEU A 288 8.87 -14.19 -1.29
N ALA A 289 8.89 -14.48 -2.59
CA ALA A 289 7.71 -14.89 -3.34
C ALA A 289 7.18 -16.26 -2.87
N LEU A 290 8.07 -17.23 -2.63
CA LEU A 290 7.71 -18.55 -2.11
C LEU A 290 7.16 -18.46 -0.68
N GLU A 291 7.80 -17.65 0.18
CA GLU A 291 7.32 -17.41 1.54
C GLU A 291 5.93 -16.75 1.54
N TYR A 292 5.69 -15.78 0.66
CA TYR A 292 4.37 -15.19 0.48
C TYR A 292 3.34 -16.27 0.08
N LEU A 293 3.68 -17.15 -0.86
CA LEU A 293 2.80 -18.27 -1.25
C LEU A 293 2.55 -19.27 -0.12
N ASP A 294 3.55 -19.54 0.73
CA ASP A 294 3.40 -20.38 1.93
C ASP A 294 2.42 -19.76 2.93
N ILE A 295 2.54 -18.44 3.17
CA ILE A 295 1.60 -17.71 4.02
C ILE A 295 0.20 -17.82 3.44
N VAL A 296 0.02 -17.53 2.15
CA VAL A 296 -1.29 -17.61 1.49
C VAL A 296 -1.89 -19.02 1.60
N ALA A 297 -1.09 -20.07 1.40
CA ALA A 297 -1.55 -21.45 1.49
C ALA A 297 -1.94 -21.87 2.92
N GLY A 298 -1.30 -21.27 3.93
CA GLY A 298 -1.57 -21.52 5.35
C GLY A 298 -2.77 -20.77 5.92
N LEU A 299 -3.31 -19.76 5.22
CA LEU A 299 -4.46 -18.99 5.68
C LEU A 299 -5.79 -19.73 5.48
N LYS A 300 -6.69 -19.56 6.45
CA LYS A 300 -8.12 -19.91 6.26
C LYS A 300 -8.83 -18.82 5.45
N THR A 301 -8.41 -17.58 5.63
CA THR A 301 -8.90 -16.39 4.94
C THR A 301 -8.41 -16.39 3.50
N THR A 302 -9.35 -16.45 2.56
CA THR A 302 -9.03 -16.48 1.13
C THR A 302 -8.34 -15.19 0.69
N THR A 303 -7.16 -15.35 0.08
CA THR A 303 -6.46 -14.25 -0.59
C THR A 303 -6.92 -14.15 -2.05
N SER A 304 -7.16 -12.93 -2.54
CA SER A 304 -7.54 -12.71 -3.94
C SER A 304 -6.44 -13.19 -4.90
N VAL A 305 -6.80 -14.04 -5.87
CA VAL A 305 -5.87 -14.58 -6.86
C VAL A 305 -5.27 -13.48 -7.75
N SER A 306 -5.99 -12.40 -8.00
CA SER A 306 -5.45 -11.24 -8.71
C SER A 306 -4.43 -10.48 -7.87
N GLY A 307 -4.66 -10.37 -6.55
CA GLY A 307 -3.71 -9.80 -5.60
C GLY A 307 -2.40 -10.60 -5.57
N ILE A 308 -2.51 -11.93 -5.45
CA ILE A 308 -1.36 -12.85 -5.46
C ILE A 308 -0.52 -12.64 -6.72
N LYS A 309 -1.15 -12.68 -7.90
CA LYS A 309 -0.44 -12.45 -9.17
C LYS A 309 0.25 -11.08 -9.18
N GLY A 310 -0.45 -10.03 -8.75
CA GLY A 310 0.09 -8.68 -8.68
C GLY A 310 1.34 -8.59 -7.80
N HIS A 311 1.32 -9.24 -6.65
CA HIS A 311 2.47 -9.32 -5.74
C HIS A 311 3.65 -10.05 -6.34
N LEU A 312 3.44 -11.21 -6.96
CA LEU A 312 4.50 -11.98 -7.62
C LEU A 312 5.19 -11.19 -8.74
N PHE A 313 4.42 -10.43 -9.53
CA PHE A 313 4.99 -9.55 -10.55
C PHE A 313 5.84 -8.41 -9.97
N LYS A 314 5.53 -7.94 -8.76
CA LYS A 314 6.28 -6.85 -8.11
C LYS A 314 7.52 -7.36 -7.39
N ILE A 315 7.36 -8.37 -6.52
CA ILE A 315 8.48 -8.99 -5.80
C ILE A 315 9.53 -9.47 -6.81
N MET A 316 9.14 -10.29 -7.79
CA MET A 316 10.08 -10.88 -8.74
C MET A 316 10.37 -9.99 -9.96
N ARG A 317 9.95 -8.72 -9.96
CA ARG A 317 10.19 -7.81 -11.08
C ARG A 317 11.66 -7.83 -11.55
N PRO A 318 12.68 -7.79 -10.67
CA PRO A 318 14.08 -7.78 -11.08
C PRO A 318 14.45 -8.96 -12.00
N GLY A 319 14.14 -10.19 -11.60
CA GLY A 319 14.33 -11.39 -12.43
C GLY A 319 13.41 -11.44 -13.65
N LEU A 320 12.13 -11.07 -13.53
CA LEU A 320 11.14 -11.17 -14.62
C LEU A 320 11.38 -10.21 -15.80
N VAL A 321 12.17 -9.15 -15.60
CA VAL A 321 12.59 -8.27 -16.71
C VAL A 321 13.62 -8.96 -17.59
N ARG A 322 14.42 -9.87 -17.03
CA ARG A 322 15.44 -10.66 -17.73
C ARG A 322 14.87 -11.98 -18.25
N GLU A 323 14.20 -12.74 -17.40
CA GLU A 323 13.63 -14.05 -17.69
C GLU A 323 12.20 -13.89 -18.26
N THR A 324 12.12 -13.40 -19.50
CA THR A 324 10.85 -13.02 -20.13
C THR A 324 9.89 -14.19 -20.34
N ASP A 325 10.43 -15.40 -20.50
CA ASP A 325 9.63 -16.64 -20.57
C ASP A 325 8.89 -16.91 -19.24
N LEU A 326 9.54 -16.74 -18.10
CA LEU A 326 8.90 -16.88 -16.78
C LEU A 326 7.86 -15.78 -16.54
N ARG A 327 8.13 -14.57 -17.02
CA ARG A 327 7.16 -13.47 -16.99
C ARG A 327 5.90 -13.81 -17.79
N GLU A 328 6.05 -14.39 -18.97
CA GLU A 328 4.92 -14.86 -19.76
C GLU A 328 4.18 -16.01 -19.10
N GLN A 329 4.88 -17.00 -18.54
CA GLN A 329 4.29 -18.12 -17.83
C GLN A 329 3.44 -17.63 -16.63
N LEU A 330 4.00 -16.74 -15.80
CA LEU A 330 3.28 -16.10 -14.69
C LEU A 330 2.03 -15.36 -15.18
N GLY A 331 2.15 -14.64 -16.30
CA GLY A 331 1.04 -13.94 -16.94
C GLY A 331 -0.08 -14.87 -17.39
N LYS A 332 0.27 -16.03 -17.97
CA LYS A 332 -0.66 -17.02 -18.54
C LYS A 332 -1.43 -17.85 -17.50
N VAL A 333 -1.00 -17.88 -16.23
CA VAL A 333 -1.75 -18.57 -15.16
C VAL A 333 -3.19 -18.03 -15.09
N LYS A 334 -4.19 -18.88 -15.32
CA LYS A 334 -5.58 -18.47 -15.31
C LYS A 334 -6.02 -18.16 -13.88
N ILE A 335 -6.64 -16.99 -13.71
CA ILE A 335 -7.19 -16.54 -12.42
C ILE A 335 -8.56 -17.19 -12.25
N ASP A 336 -8.69 -18.11 -11.29
CA ASP A 336 -9.97 -18.70 -10.90
C ASP A 336 -10.12 -18.69 -9.38
N ALA A 337 -11.04 -17.87 -8.89
CA ALA A 337 -11.32 -17.71 -7.46
C ALA A 337 -11.88 -18.99 -6.79
N LYS A 338 -12.38 -19.96 -7.56
CA LYS A 338 -12.83 -21.27 -7.04
C LYS A 338 -11.70 -22.28 -6.97
N LYS A 339 -10.59 -22.05 -7.66
CA LYS A 339 -9.46 -22.97 -7.82
C LYS A 339 -8.16 -22.38 -7.28
N VAL A 340 -8.23 -21.67 -6.15
CA VAL A 340 -7.07 -20.99 -5.54
C VAL A 340 -5.87 -21.92 -5.38
N LYS A 341 -6.09 -23.15 -4.91
CA LYS A 341 -5.00 -24.14 -4.75
C LYS A 341 -4.30 -24.48 -6.06
N GLU A 342 -5.04 -24.68 -7.15
CA GLU A 342 -4.47 -24.93 -8.49
C GLU A 342 -3.65 -23.72 -8.98
N CYS A 343 -4.18 -22.50 -8.77
CA CYS A 343 -3.44 -21.27 -9.08
C CYS A 343 -2.15 -21.15 -8.27
N LEU A 344 -2.17 -21.47 -6.97
CA LEU A 344 -0.99 -21.43 -6.11
C LEU A 344 0.08 -22.42 -6.56
N SER A 345 -0.30 -23.65 -6.94
CA SER A 345 0.64 -24.62 -7.47
C SER A 345 1.29 -24.13 -8.76
N ALA A 346 0.52 -23.53 -9.68
CA ALA A 346 1.05 -22.96 -10.91
C ALA A 346 2.00 -21.78 -10.65
N TYR A 347 1.68 -20.91 -9.69
CA TYR A 347 2.58 -19.82 -9.29
C TYR A 347 3.86 -20.33 -8.64
N ARG A 348 3.77 -21.36 -7.79
CA ARG A 348 4.95 -21.95 -7.13
C ARG A 348 5.93 -22.49 -8.15
N VAL A 349 5.47 -23.20 -9.19
CA VAL A 349 6.35 -23.70 -10.26
C VAL A 349 7.19 -22.59 -10.87
N VAL A 350 6.58 -21.44 -11.19
CA VAL A 350 7.31 -20.29 -11.74
C VAL A 350 8.30 -19.70 -10.73
N CYS A 351 7.95 -19.65 -9.45
CA CYS A 351 8.83 -19.12 -8.40
C CYS A 351 10.03 -20.03 -8.12
N GLU A 352 9.85 -21.35 -8.11
CA GLU A 352 10.94 -22.32 -7.93
C GLU A 352 11.89 -22.30 -9.13
N GLU A 353 11.36 -22.27 -10.36
CA GLU A 353 12.19 -22.13 -11.57
C GLU A 353 12.97 -20.79 -11.57
N MET A 354 12.34 -19.70 -11.14
CA MET A 354 13.04 -18.42 -10.93
C MET A 354 14.16 -18.55 -9.90
N LYS A 355 13.91 -19.25 -8.78
CA LYS A 355 14.91 -19.50 -7.73
C LYS A 355 16.11 -20.29 -8.26
N GLU A 356 15.90 -21.34 -9.04
CA GLU A 356 16.98 -22.12 -9.64
C GLU A 356 17.86 -21.27 -10.56
N ARG A 357 17.24 -20.43 -11.41
CA ARG A 357 17.97 -19.49 -12.29
C ARG A 357 18.75 -18.43 -11.51
N MET A 358 18.18 -17.95 -10.40
CA MET A 358 18.87 -17.03 -9.49
C MET A 358 20.09 -17.66 -8.83
N VAL A 359 19.99 -18.91 -8.35
CA VAL A 359 21.12 -19.64 -7.75
C VAL A 359 22.24 -19.84 -8.76
N ARG A 360 21.91 -20.14 -10.02
CA ARG A 360 22.90 -20.20 -11.12
C ARG A 360 23.65 -18.87 -11.26
N ASP A 361 22.91 -17.76 -11.31
CA ASP A 361 23.49 -16.43 -11.55
C ASP A 361 24.30 -15.94 -10.34
N GLU A 362 23.84 -16.22 -9.12
CA GLU A 362 24.58 -15.94 -7.89
C GLU A 362 25.89 -16.72 -7.82
N LYS A 363 25.87 -18.02 -8.17
CA LYS A 363 27.10 -18.83 -8.27
C LYS A 363 28.08 -18.30 -9.32
N ALA A 364 27.57 -17.75 -10.43
CA ALA A 364 28.43 -17.13 -11.44
C ALA A 364 29.11 -15.85 -10.95
N ALA A 365 28.59 -15.22 -9.89
CA ALA A 365 29.17 -14.04 -9.24
C ALA A 365 30.00 -14.37 -7.98
N GLU A 366 30.18 -15.66 -7.67
CA GLU A 366 30.92 -16.13 -6.49
C GLU A 366 32.33 -15.53 -6.44
N GLY A 367 32.74 -15.05 -5.26
CA GLY A 367 34.01 -14.36 -5.06
C GLY A 367 33.99 -12.85 -5.36
N THR A 368 32.89 -12.30 -5.88
CA THR A 368 32.70 -10.85 -6.02
C THR A 368 31.77 -10.33 -4.92
N PRO A 369 32.19 -9.38 -4.08
CA PRO A 369 31.32 -8.79 -3.06
C PRO A 369 30.06 -8.16 -3.67
N LEU A 370 28.89 -8.33 -3.04
CA LEU A 370 27.61 -7.82 -3.55
C LEU A 370 27.63 -6.30 -3.76
N LYS A 371 28.32 -5.57 -2.88
CA LYS A 371 28.50 -4.12 -2.99
C LYS A 371 29.13 -3.68 -4.32
N ASP A 372 29.99 -4.52 -4.91
CA ASP A 372 30.72 -4.23 -6.14
C ASP A 372 29.87 -4.56 -7.38
N LEU A 373 28.78 -5.31 -7.19
CA LEU A 373 27.78 -5.63 -8.22
C LEU A 373 26.63 -4.61 -8.29
N ILE A 374 26.60 -3.64 -7.37
CA ILE A 374 25.57 -2.59 -7.36
C ILE A 374 25.80 -1.65 -8.56
N THR A 375 24.74 -1.43 -9.33
CA THR A 375 24.76 -0.51 -10.49
C THR A 375 23.84 0.69 -10.24
N ILE A 376 23.88 1.67 -11.13
CA ILE A 376 22.99 2.84 -11.09
C ILE A 376 22.09 2.78 -12.32
N GLU A 377 20.77 2.81 -12.13
CA GLU A 377 19.83 2.88 -13.24
C GLU A 377 19.94 4.25 -13.91
N PRO A 378 20.25 4.33 -15.21
CA PRO A 378 20.72 5.56 -15.81
C PRO A 378 19.64 6.64 -15.99
N ILE A 379 18.35 6.27 -16.03
CA ILE A 379 17.25 7.24 -16.22
C ILE A 379 16.84 7.88 -14.88
N THR A 380 16.79 7.10 -13.81
CA THR A 380 16.25 7.48 -12.51
C THR A 380 17.34 7.74 -11.47
N GLY A 381 18.56 7.26 -11.70
CA GLY A 381 19.69 7.40 -10.79
C GLY A 381 19.61 6.50 -9.56
N ILE A 382 18.65 5.57 -9.51
CA ILE A 382 18.47 4.70 -8.33
C ILE A 382 19.50 3.56 -8.34
N LYS A 383 19.94 3.15 -7.14
CA LYS A 383 20.87 2.03 -6.97
C LYS A 383 20.18 0.70 -7.23
N MET A 384 20.70 -0.08 -8.16
CA MET A 384 20.17 -1.40 -8.52
C MET A 384 21.04 -2.47 -7.90
N MET A 385 20.40 -3.36 -7.16
CA MET A 385 21.03 -4.57 -6.63
C MET A 385 21.17 -5.60 -7.75
N PRO A 386 22.01 -6.63 -7.59
CA PRO A 386 21.99 -7.80 -8.46
C PRO A 386 20.57 -8.31 -8.70
N HIS A 387 20.26 -8.77 -9.91
CA HIS A 387 18.88 -9.03 -10.32
C HIS A 387 18.19 -10.14 -9.52
N TRP A 388 18.94 -10.99 -8.81
CA TRP A 388 18.39 -12.02 -7.92
C TRP A 388 17.92 -11.46 -6.56
N LEU A 389 18.24 -10.21 -6.22
CA LEU A 389 17.85 -9.58 -4.96
C LEU A 389 16.59 -8.71 -5.13
N ALA A 390 15.75 -8.69 -4.10
CA ALA A 390 14.63 -7.78 -3.99
C ALA A 390 15.13 -6.35 -3.95
N GLN A 391 14.55 -5.46 -4.73
CA GLN A 391 15.06 -4.10 -4.87
C GLN A 391 13.93 -3.15 -5.27
N PRO A 392 14.03 -1.86 -4.90
CA PRO A 392 12.97 -0.93 -5.19
C PRO A 392 12.77 -0.73 -6.69
N TYR A 393 11.60 -0.22 -7.02
CA TYR A 393 11.30 0.23 -8.37
C TYR A 393 10.73 1.64 -8.32
N PHE A 394 11.33 2.52 -9.12
CA PHE A 394 10.79 3.83 -9.40
C PHE A 394 10.45 3.89 -10.88
N ARG A 395 9.21 4.21 -11.21
CA ARG A 395 8.79 4.37 -12.61
C ARG A 395 9.35 5.68 -13.15
N PRO A 396 10.23 5.66 -14.16
CA PRO A 396 10.71 6.90 -14.76
C PRO A 396 9.57 7.63 -15.47
N THR A 397 9.52 8.95 -15.32
CA THR A 397 8.59 9.83 -16.04
C THR A 397 8.89 9.85 -17.53
N GLN A 398 7.91 10.26 -18.34
CA GLN A 398 8.12 10.40 -19.79
C GLN A 398 9.18 11.45 -20.12
N GLU A 399 9.27 12.50 -19.33
CA GLU A 399 10.29 13.55 -19.49
C GLU A 399 11.69 13.00 -19.21
N GLN A 400 11.87 12.24 -18.13
CA GLN A 400 13.14 11.57 -17.83
C GLN A 400 13.55 10.61 -18.95
N LYS A 401 12.61 9.81 -19.49
CA LYS A 401 12.88 8.93 -20.63
C LYS A 401 13.31 9.70 -21.87
N LYS A 402 12.59 10.79 -22.20
CA LYS A 402 12.92 11.65 -23.35
C LYS A 402 14.29 12.31 -23.18
N ALA A 403 14.58 12.85 -22.00
CA ALA A 403 15.86 13.47 -21.69
C ALA A 403 17.03 12.48 -21.81
N TYR A 404 16.84 11.25 -21.31
CA TYR A 404 17.83 10.18 -21.47
C TYR A 404 18.03 9.77 -22.94
N ALA A 405 16.94 9.64 -23.70
CA ALA A 405 17.02 9.30 -25.13
C ALA A 405 17.71 10.40 -25.96
N LEU A 406 17.50 11.68 -25.63
CA LEU A 406 18.15 12.82 -26.29
C LEU A 406 19.65 12.88 -26.01
N THR A 407 20.06 12.56 -24.77
CA THR A 407 21.47 12.59 -24.35
C THR A 407 22.28 11.39 -24.84
N ASN A 408 21.62 10.26 -25.11
CA ASN A 408 22.25 9.02 -25.58
C ASN A 408 21.85 8.64 -27.01
N ALA A 409 21.28 9.57 -27.78
CA ALA A 409 21.04 9.35 -29.20
C ALA A 409 22.40 9.15 -29.89
N PRO A 410 22.58 8.08 -30.69
CA PRO A 410 23.80 7.92 -31.46
C PRO A 410 24.00 9.14 -32.34
N ALA A 411 25.24 9.63 -32.43
CA ALA A 411 25.59 10.72 -33.34
C ALA A 411 25.24 10.30 -34.76
N VAL A 412 24.13 10.83 -35.29
CA VAL A 412 23.70 10.53 -36.65
C VAL A 412 24.68 11.22 -37.59
N THR A 413 25.55 10.45 -38.24
CA THR A 413 26.26 10.92 -39.43
C THR A 413 25.23 11.28 -40.50
N PRO A 414 25.34 12.44 -41.18
CA PRO A 414 24.34 12.91 -42.12
C PRO A 414 24.43 12.13 -43.44
N ALA A 415 23.97 10.88 -43.44
CA ALA A 415 23.57 10.14 -44.62
C ALA A 415 22.58 9.07 -44.18
N GLU A 416 21.40 9.09 -44.81
CA GLU A 416 20.29 8.13 -44.63
C GLU A 416 19.40 8.33 -43.41
N ALA A 417 18.47 9.29 -43.52
CA ALA A 417 17.27 9.32 -42.71
C ALA A 417 16.20 8.35 -43.29
N PRO A 418 15.75 7.31 -42.58
CA PRO A 418 14.56 6.56 -42.97
C PRO A 418 13.31 7.28 -42.47
N LYS A 419 12.33 7.47 -43.36
CA LYS A 419 10.97 7.89 -43.02
C LYS A 419 10.27 6.81 -42.18
N ARG A 420 9.56 7.28 -41.14
CA ARG A 420 8.55 6.60 -40.29
C ARG A 420 9.06 5.70 -39.16
N LEU A 421 8.75 6.14 -37.92
CA LEU A 421 8.34 5.31 -36.78
C LEU A 421 7.54 6.20 -35.81
N LEU A 422 6.31 6.51 -36.19
CA LEU A 422 5.27 7.01 -35.28
C LEU A 422 3.99 6.31 -35.70
N ASP A 423 3.79 5.13 -35.12
CA ASP A 423 2.49 4.49 -34.88
C ASP A 423 2.77 3.16 -34.16
N GLU A 424 3.05 3.23 -32.86
CA GLU A 424 2.75 2.10 -31.98
C GLU A 424 1.35 2.31 -31.39
N PRO A 425 0.50 1.28 -31.34
CA PRO A 425 -0.86 1.42 -30.85
C PRO A 425 -0.85 1.76 -29.37
N GLN A 426 -1.58 2.81 -29.01
CA GLN A 426 -1.98 3.09 -27.64
C GLN A 426 -2.67 1.85 -27.06
N GLY A 427 -1.95 1.10 -26.24
CA GLY A 427 -2.52 0.06 -25.39
C GLY A 427 -3.42 0.73 -24.35
N GLY A 428 -4.69 0.90 -24.71
CA GLY A 428 -5.73 1.35 -23.80
C GLY A 428 -5.91 0.36 -22.66
N ASP A 429 -5.88 0.88 -21.44
CA ASP A 429 -6.42 0.24 -20.25
C ASP A 429 -7.93 0.04 -20.44
N ASP A 430 -8.33 -1.05 -21.09
CA ASP A 430 -9.72 -1.52 -21.11
C ASP A 430 -9.76 -3.02 -20.81
N VAL A 431 -9.67 -3.34 -19.52
CA VAL A 431 -10.15 -4.64 -19.01
C VAL A 431 -11.67 -4.65 -19.16
N LYS A 432 -12.14 -5.22 -20.28
CA LYS A 432 -13.56 -5.47 -20.54
C LYS A 432 -14.15 -6.32 -19.40
N LYS A 433 -15.00 -5.68 -18.61
CA LYS A 433 -15.95 -6.32 -17.69
C LYS A 433 -17.03 -7.05 -18.50
N ALA A 434 -17.10 -8.36 -18.37
CA ALA A 434 -18.32 -9.09 -18.69
C ALA A 434 -19.35 -8.83 -17.58
N ARG A 435 -20.43 -8.11 -17.90
CA ARG A 435 -21.68 -8.13 -17.14
C ARG A 435 -22.80 -8.58 -18.07
N LEU A 436 -23.35 -9.74 -17.78
CA LEU A 436 -24.64 -10.20 -18.28
C LEU A 436 -25.74 -9.31 -17.69
N ALA A 437 -26.60 -8.78 -18.54
CA ALA A 437 -27.94 -8.32 -18.19
C ALA A 437 -28.93 -8.82 -19.27
N PRO A 438 -30.18 -9.15 -18.90
CA PRO A 438 -31.05 -9.99 -19.71
C PRO A 438 -31.72 -9.20 -20.84
N LYS A 439 -31.94 -9.90 -21.97
CA LYS A 439 -32.65 -9.38 -23.15
C LYS A 439 -34.10 -9.06 -22.78
N ALA A 440 -34.50 -7.80 -22.93
CA ALA A 440 -35.89 -7.39 -23.03
C ALA A 440 -36.39 -7.71 -24.45
N ASN A 441 -37.47 -8.48 -24.52
CA ASN A 441 -38.13 -8.86 -25.77
C ASN A 441 -39.05 -7.72 -26.21
N THR A 442 -38.89 -7.27 -27.44
CA THR A 442 -39.78 -6.31 -28.10
C THR A 442 -40.98 -7.03 -28.70
N SER A 443 -42.19 -6.66 -28.31
CA SER A 443 -43.39 -6.86 -29.13
C SER A 443 -44.29 -5.62 -29.03
N SER A 444 -44.56 -5.08 -30.21
CA SER A 444 -45.34 -3.89 -30.57
C SER A 444 -46.84 -3.94 -30.14
N PRO A 445 -47.59 -2.82 -30.31
CA PRO A 445 -48.66 -2.39 -29.42
C PRO A 445 -50.06 -2.80 -29.88
N ILE A 446 -51.01 -2.86 -28.94
CA ILE A 446 -52.45 -2.81 -29.24
C ILE A 446 -53.17 -1.94 -28.20
N LEU A 447 -53.90 -0.97 -28.74
CA LEU A 447 -54.97 -0.13 -28.19
C LEU A 447 -56.01 -0.88 -27.30
N LEU A 448 -56.49 -0.24 -26.23
CA LEU A 448 -57.91 0.19 -26.02
C LEU A 448 -58.22 0.47 -24.54
N SER A 449 -58.77 1.68 -24.31
CA SER A 449 -59.82 2.10 -23.36
C SER A 449 -60.09 1.27 -22.09
N ALA A 450 -59.98 1.92 -20.93
CA ALA A 450 -61.09 2.49 -20.15
C ALA A 450 -60.55 3.16 -18.89
#